data_AF-A0A7R9I8F1-F1
#
_entry.id   AF-A0A7R9I8F1-F1
#
_cell.length_a   1.000
_cell.length_b   1.000
_cell.length_c   1.000
_cell.angle_alpha   90.00
_cell.angle_beta   90.00
_cell.angle_gamma   90.00
#
_symmetry.space_group_name_H-M   'P 1'
#
loop_
_entity.id
_entity.type
_entity.pdbx_description
1 polymer ?
#
loop_
_entity_poly.entity_id
_entity_poly.type
_entity_poly.pdbx_seq_one_letter_code
_entity_poly.pdbx_strand_id
1 'polypeptide(L)'
;MVTGYVGPKLLSPRLNRVISPLMSTVKSTRTLDDDFQDFLDLIPLAKIETIVLDYINNDAEVQAVLAYLQSDDFKAVIDEINASQEAIDFYDYLYKSGIDIYTIVNNINDFLGLPHIEPKTRSLPSKRSFR
;
A
#
# COMPACT_ATOMS: atom_id res chain seq x y z
N MET A 1 48.94 15.08 -46.65
CA MET A 1 47.77 15.29 -45.78
C MET A 1 47.32 13.92 -45.28
N VAL A 2 47.62 13.59 -44.02
CA VAL A 2 47.17 12.35 -43.34
C VAL A 2 46.69 12.74 -41.96
N THR A 3 45.44 12.42 -41.65
CA THR A 3 44.90 12.07 -40.32
C THR A 3 43.37 12.02 -40.47
N GLY A 4 42.60 11.00 -40.12
CA GLY A 4 42.82 9.83 -39.28
C GLY A 4 41.45 9.57 -38.63
N TYR A 5 40.72 8.55 -39.09
CA TYR A 5 39.47 8.13 -38.46
C TYR A 5 39.75 7.71 -37.01
N VAL A 6 39.20 8.44 -36.04
CA VAL A 6 39.18 8.01 -34.63
C VAL A 6 37.76 7.52 -34.34
N GLY A 7 37.55 6.21 -34.49
CA GLY A 7 36.30 5.55 -34.14
C GLY A 7 35.99 5.65 -32.64
N PRO A 8 34.75 5.30 -32.23
CA PRO A 8 34.35 5.33 -30.82
C PRO A 8 35.28 4.44 -29.99
N LYS A 9 35.89 5.00 -28.93
CA LYS A 9 36.64 4.25 -27.92
C LYS A 9 35.72 3.15 -27.36
N LEU A 10 35.93 1.93 -27.84
CA LEU A 10 35.36 0.74 -27.22
C LEU A 10 35.95 0.65 -25.81
N LEU A 11 35.11 0.94 -24.82
CA LEU A 11 35.41 0.63 -23.42
C LEU A 11 35.83 -0.85 -23.36
N SER A 12 37.03 -1.09 -22.82
CA SER A 12 37.61 -2.43 -22.84
C SER A 12 36.68 -3.45 -22.14
N PRO A 13 36.65 -4.74 -22.57
CA PRO A 13 35.79 -5.77 -21.98
C PRO A 13 35.97 -5.97 -20.47
N ARG A 14 37.12 -5.52 -19.93
CA ARG A 14 37.45 -5.58 -18.51
C ARG A 14 36.64 -4.60 -17.65
N LEU A 15 36.18 -3.48 -18.21
CA LEU A 15 35.36 -2.50 -17.48
C LEU A 15 33.90 -2.96 -17.34
N ASN A 16 33.31 -3.58 -18.37
CA ASN A 16 31.95 -4.15 -18.26
C ASN A 16 31.85 -5.23 -17.18
N ARG A 17 32.90 -6.04 -17.01
CA ARG A 17 32.91 -7.17 -16.07
C ARG A 17 32.95 -6.78 -14.59
N VAL A 18 33.30 -5.52 -14.29
CA VAL A 18 33.35 -4.98 -12.92
C VAL A 18 32.08 -4.20 -12.58
N ILE A 19 31.38 -3.64 -13.59
CA ILE A 19 30.14 -2.87 -13.39
C ILE A 19 28.92 -3.79 -13.27
N SER A 20 28.87 -4.92 -14.01
CA SER A 20 27.74 -5.87 -13.93
C SER A 20 27.48 -6.45 -12.53
N PRO A 21 28.51 -6.86 -11.75
CA PRO A 21 28.29 -7.38 -10.39
C PRO A 21 27.88 -6.28 -9.42
N LEU A 22 28.42 -5.05 -9.55
CA LEU A 22 28.06 -3.92 -8.68
C LEU A 22 26.62 -3.44 -8.87
N MET A 23 26.01 -3.67 -10.04
CA MET A 23 24.59 -3.38 -10.27
C MET A 23 23.66 -4.54 -9.85
N SER A 24 24.16 -5.78 -9.78
CA SER A 24 23.37 -6.95 -9.39
C SER A 24 23.15 -7.08 -7.88
N THR A 25 23.78 -6.25 -7.06
CA THR A 25 23.59 -6.23 -5.60
C THR A 25 22.84 -4.97 -5.14
N VAL A 26 21.92 -4.46 -5.96
CA VAL A 26 20.78 -3.74 -5.40
C VAL A 26 19.90 -4.80 -4.74
N LYS A 27 20.14 -5.02 -3.43
CA LYS A 27 19.21 -5.78 -2.59
C LYS A 27 17.85 -5.08 -2.74
N SER A 28 16.91 -5.70 -3.44
CA SER A 28 15.52 -5.25 -3.43
C SER A 28 15.06 -5.33 -1.98
N THR A 29 14.94 -4.17 -1.33
CA THR A 29 14.44 -4.09 0.03
C THR A 29 12.93 -4.23 -0.08
N ARG A 30 12.43 -5.46 0.15
CA ARG A 30 10.99 -5.72 0.22
C ARG A 30 10.36 -4.86 1.32
N THR A 31 9.18 -4.34 1.06
CA THR A 31 8.37 -3.56 2.00
C THR A 31 7.17 -4.36 2.50
N LEU A 32 6.47 -3.85 3.52
CA LEU A 32 5.20 -4.44 3.95
C LEU A 32 4.11 -4.35 2.87
N ASP A 33 4.18 -3.34 2.01
CA ASP A 33 3.31 -3.21 0.83
C ASP A 33 3.53 -4.38 -0.14
N ASP A 34 4.79 -4.75 -0.42
CA ASP A 34 5.10 -5.90 -1.27
C ASP A 34 4.58 -7.22 -0.64
N ASP A 35 4.76 -7.39 0.67
CA ASP A 35 4.25 -8.56 1.40
C ASP A 35 2.71 -8.62 1.42
N PHE A 36 2.03 -7.47 1.54
CA PHE A 36 0.58 -7.40 1.50
C PHE A 36 0.03 -7.70 0.10
N GLN A 37 0.70 -7.20 -0.95
CA GLN A 37 0.33 -7.47 -2.34
C GLN A 37 0.43 -8.97 -2.67
N ASP A 38 1.46 -9.67 -2.16
CA ASP A 38 1.58 -11.11 -2.34
C ASP A 38 0.36 -11.87 -1.77
N PHE A 39 -0.27 -11.40 -0.70
CA PHE A 39 -1.53 -11.97 -0.20
C PHE A 39 -2.72 -11.66 -1.11
N LEU A 40 -2.84 -10.42 -1.60
CA LEU A 40 -3.92 -10.04 -2.50
C LEU A 40 -3.88 -10.84 -3.81
N ASP A 41 -2.68 -11.14 -4.31
CA ASP A 41 -2.49 -11.93 -5.53
C ASP A 41 -2.96 -13.38 -5.40
N LEU A 42 -3.02 -13.92 -4.17
CA LEU A 42 -3.54 -15.26 -3.89
C LEU A 42 -5.07 -15.29 -3.76
N ILE A 43 -5.70 -14.13 -3.60
CA ILE A 43 -7.12 -14.01 -3.30
C ILE A 43 -7.88 -13.73 -4.62
N PRO A 44 -8.85 -14.57 -5.01
CA PRO A 44 -9.67 -14.31 -6.20
C PRO A 44 -10.72 -13.21 -5.92
N LEU A 45 -10.28 -11.95 -5.84
CA LEU A 45 -11.08 -10.80 -5.39
C LEU A 45 -12.41 -10.67 -6.14
N ALA A 46 -12.42 -10.79 -7.47
CA ALA A 46 -13.66 -10.69 -8.27
C ALA A 46 -14.71 -11.75 -7.89
N LYS A 47 -14.27 -12.97 -7.53
CA LYS A 47 -15.18 -14.03 -7.07
C LYS A 47 -15.73 -13.70 -5.69
N ILE A 48 -14.87 -13.21 -4.79
CA ILE A 48 -15.28 -12.82 -3.44
C ILE A 48 -16.26 -11.65 -3.50
N GLU A 49 -15.99 -10.63 -4.31
CA GLU A 49 -16.87 -9.48 -4.51
C GLU A 49 -18.27 -9.93 -4.95
N THR A 50 -18.36 -10.84 -5.92
CA THR A 50 -19.65 -11.39 -6.37
C THR A 50 -20.42 -12.07 -5.23
N ILE A 51 -19.73 -12.88 -4.42
CA ILE A 51 -20.34 -13.56 -3.27
C ILE A 51 -20.78 -12.53 -2.23
N VAL A 52 -19.93 -11.57 -1.89
CA VAL A 52 -20.25 -10.52 -0.91
C VAL A 52 -21.49 -9.74 -1.36
N LEU A 53 -21.55 -9.31 -2.62
CA LEU A 53 -22.71 -8.59 -3.15
C LEU A 53 -23.99 -9.42 -3.12
N ASP A 54 -23.91 -10.73 -3.40
CA ASP A 54 -25.07 -11.63 -3.30
C ASP A 54 -25.61 -11.67 -1.86
N TYR A 55 -24.73 -11.87 -0.88
CA TYR A 55 -25.12 -11.93 0.54
C TYR A 55 -25.63 -10.58 1.06
N ILE A 56 -25.02 -9.46 0.68
CA ILE A 56 -25.51 -8.13 1.06
C ILE A 56 -26.96 -7.93 0.58
N ASN A 57 -27.29 -8.40 -0.62
CA ASN A 57 -28.60 -8.19 -1.22
C ASN A 57 -29.64 -9.23 -0.76
N ASN A 58 -29.23 -10.46 -0.47
CA ASN A 58 -30.14 -11.60 -0.35
C ASN A 58 -30.11 -12.31 1.00
N ASP A 59 -29.16 -12.02 1.88
CA ASP A 59 -29.04 -12.67 3.20
C ASP A 59 -29.44 -11.71 4.34
N ALA A 60 -30.52 -12.06 5.04
CA ALA A 60 -31.08 -11.25 6.11
C ALA A 60 -30.17 -11.13 7.35
N GLU A 61 -29.37 -12.15 7.65
CA GLU A 61 -28.43 -12.10 8.78
C GLU A 61 -27.27 -11.16 8.45
N VAL A 62 -26.76 -11.21 7.21
CA VAL A 62 -25.72 -10.27 6.74
C VAL A 62 -26.24 -8.84 6.74
N GLN A 63 -27.47 -8.60 6.30
CA GLN A 63 -28.10 -7.28 6.36
C GLN A 63 -28.25 -6.77 7.80
N ALA A 64 -28.60 -7.65 8.75
CA ALA A 64 -28.67 -7.30 10.17
C ALA A 64 -27.30 -6.92 10.74
N VAL A 65 -26.23 -7.61 10.34
CA VAL A 65 -24.86 -7.25 10.71
C VAL A 65 -24.49 -5.87 10.16
N LEU A 66 -24.80 -5.59 8.88
CA LEU A 66 -24.53 -4.26 8.30
C LEU A 66 -25.28 -3.15 9.04
N ALA A 67 -26.54 -3.39 9.42
CA ALA A 67 -27.31 -2.44 10.22
C ALA A 67 -26.68 -2.20 11.60
N TYR A 68 -26.15 -3.25 12.25
CA TYR A 68 -25.42 -3.11 13.50
C TYR A 68 -24.12 -2.32 13.33
N LEU A 69 -23.34 -2.58 12.27
CA LEU A 69 -22.12 -1.81 12.00
C LEU A 69 -22.41 -0.32 11.78
N GLN A 70 -23.61 0.04 11.30
CA GLN A 70 -24.06 1.42 11.14
C GLN A 70 -24.76 2.01 12.38
N SER A 71 -24.85 1.24 13.48
CA SER A 71 -25.44 1.72 14.73
C SER A 71 -24.57 2.77 15.40
N ASP A 72 -25.17 3.62 16.22
CA ASP A 72 -24.45 4.68 16.93
C ASP A 72 -23.49 4.12 17.99
N ASP A 73 -23.82 2.96 18.59
CA ASP A 73 -22.93 2.27 19.51
C ASP A 73 -21.64 1.79 18.81
N PHE A 74 -21.76 1.21 17.62
CA PHE A 74 -20.59 0.79 16.86
C PHE A 74 -19.77 1.98 16.37
N LYS A 75 -20.42 3.04 15.89
CA LYS A 75 -19.74 4.30 15.53
C LYS A 75 -18.94 4.87 16.69
N ALA A 76 -19.49 4.86 17.91
CA ALA A 76 -18.78 5.34 19.09
C ALA A 76 -17.51 4.54 19.38
N VAL A 77 -17.52 3.22 19.17
CA VAL A 77 -16.32 2.39 19.30
C VAL A 77 -15.25 2.78 18.27
N ILE A 78 -15.64 2.99 17.01
CA ILE A 78 -14.70 3.39 15.96
C ILE A 78 -14.16 4.80 16.20
N ASP A 79 -14.99 5.73 16.68
CA ASP A 79 -14.57 7.08 17.05
C ASP A 79 -13.54 7.06 18.19
N GLU A 80 -13.78 6.24 19.23
CA GLU A 80 -12.83 6.04 20.33
C GLU A 80 -11.50 5.46 19.86
N ILE A 81 -11.54 4.45 18.96
CA ILE A 81 -10.33 3.89 18.35
C ILE A 81 -9.59 4.97 17.56
N ASN A 82 -10.28 5.74 16.73
CA ASN A 82 -9.65 6.79 15.90
C ASN A 82 -9.06 7.93 16.75
N ALA A 83 -9.58 8.15 17.96
CA ALA A 83 -9.06 9.12 18.91
C ALA A 83 -7.88 8.61 19.76
N SER A 84 -7.67 7.29 19.84
CA SER A 84 -6.59 6.68 20.62
C SER A 84 -5.21 6.96 20.02
N GLN A 85 -4.26 7.31 20.90
CA GLN A 85 -2.89 7.58 20.47
C GLN A 85 -2.21 6.31 19.92
N GLU A 86 -2.52 5.15 20.49
CA GLU A 86 -2.01 3.85 20.06
C GLU A 86 -2.46 3.50 18.63
N ALA A 87 -3.74 3.73 18.31
CA ALA A 87 -4.27 3.50 16.97
C ALA A 87 -3.63 4.45 15.95
N ILE A 88 -3.52 5.74 16.28
CA ILE A 88 -2.87 6.74 15.42
C ILE A 88 -1.40 6.36 15.16
N ASP A 89 -0.67 5.92 16.19
CA ASP A 89 0.74 5.51 16.03
C ASP A 89 0.88 4.24 15.18
N PHE A 90 -0.08 3.33 15.25
CA PHE A 90 -0.15 2.16 14.39
C PHE A 90 -0.45 2.53 12.93
N TYR A 91 -1.40 3.43 12.68
CA TYR A 91 -1.69 3.94 11.34
C TYR A 91 -0.46 4.64 10.74
N ASP A 92 0.21 5.49 11.51
CA ASP A 92 1.45 6.15 11.07
C ASP A 92 2.55 5.13 10.74
N TYR A 93 2.66 4.03 11.49
CA TYR A 93 3.63 2.96 11.20
C TYR A 93 3.32 2.28 9.85
N LEU A 94 2.06 1.91 9.61
CA LEU A 94 1.64 1.29 8.35
C LEU A 94 1.85 2.24 7.17
N TYR A 95 1.49 3.51 7.34
CA TYR A 95 1.71 4.57 6.35
C TYR A 95 3.19 4.76 6.00
N LYS A 96 4.06 4.81 7.01
CA LYS A 96 5.53 4.87 6.81
C LYS A 96 6.10 3.60 6.18
N SER A 97 5.40 2.49 6.29
CA SER A 97 5.78 1.21 5.69
C SER A 97 5.32 1.06 4.25
N GLY A 98 4.59 2.05 3.72
CA GLY A 98 4.11 2.11 2.34
C GLY A 98 2.64 1.73 2.15
N ILE A 99 1.93 1.38 3.22
CA ILE A 99 0.51 1.01 3.16
C ILE A 99 -0.35 2.26 3.35
N ASP A 100 -1.23 2.58 2.40
CA ASP A 100 -2.14 3.74 2.50
C ASP A 100 -3.32 3.49 3.44
N ILE A 101 -3.02 3.23 4.71
CA ILE A 101 -3.99 2.89 5.75
C ILE A 101 -4.99 4.02 6.00
N TYR A 102 -4.61 5.29 5.83
CA TYR A 102 -5.51 6.42 6.04
C TYR A 102 -6.63 6.44 5.01
N THR A 103 -6.37 6.08 3.75
CA THR A 103 -7.45 5.87 2.77
C THR A 103 -8.37 4.73 3.17
N ILE A 104 -7.84 3.61 3.67
CA ILE A 104 -8.64 2.46 4.10
C ILE A 104 -9.54 2.84 5.28
N VAL A 105 -8.99 3.48 6.32
CA VAL A 105 -9.75 3.90 7.49
C VAL A 105 -10.76 4.99 7.13
N ASN A 106 -10.41 5.94 6.25
CA ASN A 106 -11.36 6.97 5.83
C ASN A 106 -12.52 6.40 5.00
N ASN A 107 -12.31 5.33 4.22
CA ASN A 107 -13.43 4.63 3.56
C ASN A 107 -14.40 4.01 4.58
N ILE A 108 -13.88 3.48 5.70
CA ILE A 108 -14.71 2.99 6.81
C ILE A 108 -15.43 4.18 7.48
N ASN A 109 -14.73 5.29 7.72
CA ASN A 109 -15.33 6.47 8.32
C ASN A 109 -16.45 7.04 7.42
N ASP A 110 -16.25 7.09 6.10
CA ASP A 110 -17.29 7.48 5.14
C ASP A 110 -18.52 6.58 5.21
N PHE A 111 -18.31 5.26 5.26
CA PHE A 111 -19.40 4.29 5.41
C PHE A 111 -20.18 4.50 6.72
N LEU A 112 -19.50 4.93 7.79
CA LEU A 112 -20.08 5.16 9.11
C LEU A 112 -20.57 6.60 9.34
N GLY A 113 -20.27 7.53 8.43
CA GLY A 113 -20.55 8.97 8.61
C GLY A 113 -19.66 9.66 9.66
N LEU A 114 -18.48 9.11 9.91
CA LEU A 114 -17.48 9.64 10.85
C LEU A 114 -16.50 10.60 10.15
N PRO A 115 -15.88 11.54 10.89
CA PRO A 115 -14.90 12.44 10.32
C PRO A 115 -13.65 11.69 9.82
N HIS A 116 -13.01 12.25 8.79
CA HIS A 116 -11.75 11.72 8.27
C HIS A 116 -10.61 11.96 9.26
N ILE A 117 -9.67 11.02 9.28
CA ILE A 117 -8.39 11.14 9.95
C ILE A 117 -7.26 11.34 8.95
N GLU A 118 -6.22 12.04 9.37
CA GLU A 118 -5.08 12.41 8.52
C GLU A 118 -3.77 11.95 9.17
N PRO A 119 -2.76 11.57 8.39
CA PRO A 119 -1.45 11.23 8.93
C PRO A 119 -0.82 12.44 9.62
N LYS A 120 -0.04 12.18 10.68
CA LYS A 120 0.74 13.25 11.34
C LYS A 120 1.75 13.89 10.38
N THR A 121 2.16 13.13 9.36
CA THR A 121 3.08 13.57 8.30
C THR A 121 2.48 13.28 6.93
N ARG A 122 2.20 14.34 6.16
CA ARG A 122 1.44 14.30 4.90
C ARG A 122 2.18 13.72 3.69
N SER A 123 3.32 13.07 3.88
CA SER A 123 4.12 12.50 2.80
C SER A 123 4.19 10.99 2.94
N LEU A 124 3.55 10.26 2.02
CA LEU A 124 3.91 8.87 1.76
C LEU A 124 5.43 8.85 1.52
N PRO A 125 6.20 7.94 2.14
CA PRO A 125 7.58 7.75 1.77
C PRO A 125 7.62 7.47 0.27
N SER A 126 8.07 8.46 -0.51
CA SER A 126 8.27 8.30 -1.94
C SER A 126 9.09 7.03 -2.15
N LYS A 127 8.60 6.10 -3.00
CA LYS A 127 9.44 5.08 -3.64
C LYS A 127 10.54 5.85 -4.36
N ARG A 128 11.65 6.15 -3.67
CA ARG A 128 12.75 6.92 -4.21
C ARG A 128 13.30 6.10 -5.37
N SER A 129 13.03 6.55 -6.60
CA SER A 129 13.76 6.10 -7.78
C SER A 129 15.20 6.55 -7.58
N PHE A 130 16.05 5.67 -7.08
CA PHE A 130 17.48 5.87 -7.16
C PHE A 130 17.82 5.84 -8.66
N ARG A 131 18.15 7.02 -9.21
CA ARG A 131 18.74 7.16 -10.54
C ARG A 131 20.14 6.57 -10.57
#